data_AF-A0A965EST5-F1
#
_entry.id   AF-A0A965EST5-F1
#
_cell.length_a   1.000
_cell.length_b   1.000
_cell.length_c   1.000
_cell.angle_alpha   90.00
_cell.angle_beta   90.00
_cell.angle_gamma   90.00
#
_symmetry.space_group_name_H-M   'P 1'
#
loop_
_entity.id
_entity.type
_entity.pdbx_description
1 polymer ?
#
loop_
_entity_poly.entity_id
_entity_poly.type
_entity_poly.pdbx_seq_one_letter_code
_entity_poly.pdbx_strand_id
1 'polypeptide(L)' 'MELEIERQLFEQVQKPKKLLMTKIINVFHDYYRINVYTEIEEDGLIKRKISQSYMTTFRNNKLTIIPDPDKDSKLKKK' A
#
# COMPACT_ATOMS: atom_id res chain seq x y z
N MET A 1 -14.37 -3.99 -7.17
CA MET A 1 -13.91 -4.05 -5.77
C MET A 1 -12.44 -3.65 -5.67
N GLU A 2 -11.53 -4.29 -6.41
CA GLU A 2 -10.09 -3.94 -6.40
C GLU A 2 -9.79 -2.48 -6.81
N LEU A 3 -10.42 -1.98 -7.88
CA LEU A 3 -10.29 -0.57 -8.32
C LEU A 3 -10.75 0.45 -7.27
N GLU A 4 -11.78 0.11 -6.49
CA GLU A 4 -12.31 0.99 -5.44
C GLU A 4 -11.37 1.03 -4.22
N ILE A 5 -10.81 -0.12 -3.85
CA ILE A 5 -9.78 -0.26 -2.81
C ILE A 5 -8.52 0.53 -3.20
N GLU A 6 -8.07 0.41 -4.45
CA GLU A 6 -6.91 1.15 -4.95
C GLU A 6 -7.14 2.66 -4.90
N ARG A 7 -8.29 3.12 -5.41
CA ARG A 7 -8.66 4.54 -5.37
C ARG A 7 -8.68 5.06 -3.93
N GLN A 8 -9.40 4.40 -3.02
CA GLN A 8 -9.50 4.84 -1.63
C GLN A 8 -8.17 4.78 -0.88
N LEU A 9 -7.28 3.86 -1.25
CA LEU A 9 -5.93 3.82 -0.71
C LEU A 9 -5.16 5.08 -1.12
N PHE A 10 -5.12 5.41 -2.42
CA PHE A 10 -4.39 6.58 -2.91
C PHE A 10 -5.05 7.93 -2.58
N GLU A 11 -6.30 7.95 -2.13
CA GLU A 11 -6.91 9.12 -1.49
C GLU A 11 -6.34 9.37 -0.07
N GLN A 12 -5.92 8.30 0.63
CA GLN A 12 -5.36 8.38 1.98
C GLN A 12 -3.83 8.42 2.00
N VAL A 13 -3.16 7.86 0.99
CA VAL A 13 -1.69 7.82 0.90
C VAL A 13 -1.21 8.43 -0.41
N GLN A 14 -0.02 9.03 -0.38
CA GLN A 14 0.55 9.62 -1.59
C GLN A 14 0.92 8.53 -2.61
N LYS A 15 0.34 8.61 -3.82
CA LYS A 15 0.68 7.75 -4.94
C LYS A 15 2.18 7.87 -5.30
N PRO A 16 2.95 6.77 -5.32
CA PRO A 16 4.37 6.84 -5.64
C PRO A 16 4.61 7.16 -7.11
N LYS A 17 5.66 7.94 -7.41
CA LYS A 17 5.98 8.43 -8.77
C LYS A 17 6.21 7.32 -9.79
N LYS A 18 6.81 6.21 -9.37
CA LYS A 18 7.10 5.05 -10.24
C LYS A 18 6.21 3.86 -9.87
N LEU A 19 4.91 4.12 -9.66
CA LEU A 19 3.95 3.05 -9.40
C LEU A 19 3.92 2.09 -10.59
N LEU A 20 4.17 0.81 -10.32
CA LEU A 20 4.01 -0.26 -11.29
C LEU A 20 2.62 -0.88 -11.17
N MET A 21 2.28 -1.36 -9.98
CA MET A 21 1.01 -1.99 -9.69
C MET A 21 0.73 -2.01 -8.19
N THR A 22 -0.54 -2.16 -7.83
CA THR A 22 -0.95 -2.55 -6.48
C THR A 22 -1.37 -4.02 -6.48
N LYS A 23 -0.99 -4.75 -5.44
CA LYS A 23 -1.43 -6.13 -5.23
C LYS A 23 -2.25 -6.18 -3.95
N ILE A 24 -3.53 -6.49 -4.08
CA ILE A 24 -4.47 -6.61 -2.97
C ILE A 24 -4.55 -8.09 -2.60
N ILE A 25 -4.30 -8.40 -1.33
CA ILE A 25 -4.29 -9.76 -0.80
C ILE A 25 -5.29 -9.79 0.36
N ASN A 26 -6.35 -10.59 0.25
CA ASN A 26 -7.20 -10.85 1.40
C ASN A 26 -6.41 -11.70 2.40
N VAL A 27 -6.27 -11.20 3.63
CA VAL A 27 -5.56 -11.89 4.70
C VAL A 27 -6.55 -12.75 5.49
N PHE A 28 -7.64 -12.13 5.95
CA PHE A 28 -8.67 -12.79 6.73
C PHE A 28 -9.94 -11.93 6.79
N HIS A 29 -11.11 -12.49 6.46
CA HIS A 29 -12.40 -11.79 6.53
C HIS A 29 -12.37 -10.42 5.81
N ASP A 30 -12.58 -9.33 6.53
CA ASP A 30 -12.57 -7.94 6.01
C ASP A 30 -11.16 -7.31 5.98
N TYR A 31 -10.11 -8.07 6.31
CA TYR A 31 -8.74 -7.58 6.35
C TYR A 31 -8.02 -7.86 5.03
N TYR A 32 -7.46 -6.80 4.46
CA TYR A 32 -6.74 -6.82 3.21
C TYR A 32 -5.35 -6.21 3.40
N ARG A 33 -4.34 -6.87 2.84
CA ARG A 33 -2.99 -6.34 2.73
C ARG A 33 -2.77 -5.84 1.32
N ILE A 34 -2.37 -4.58 1.19
CA ILE A 34 -2.12 -3.95 -0.11
C ILE A 34 -0.64 -3.69 -0.22
N ASN A 35 0.00 -4.35 -1.19
CA ASN A 35 1.40 -4.15 -1.54
C ASN A 35 1.50 -3.23 -2.75
N VAL A 36 2.25 -2.14 -2.60
CA VAL A 36 2.47 -1.16 -3.65
C VAL A 36 3.83 -1.43 -4.28
N TYR A 37 3.81 -1.92 -5.51
CA TYR A 37 5.02 -2.20 -6.28
C TYR A 37 5.44 -0.96 -7.04
N THR A 38 6.73 -0.65 -6.96
CA THR A 38 7.35 0.39 -7.78
C THR A 38 8.43 -0.21 -8.64
N GLU A 39 8.59 0.36 -9.82
CA GLU A 39 9.67 0.03 -10.73
C GLU A 39 10.76 1.10 -10.63
N ILE A 40 12.01 0.68 -10.48
CA ILE A 40 13.16 1.57 -10.51
C ILE A 40 14.16 1.04 -11.54
N GLU A 41 14.71 1.93 -12.34
CA GLU A 41 15.81 1.64 -13.24
C GLU A 41 17.11 2.02 -12.54
N GLU A 42 18.04 1.07 -12.43
CA GLU A 42 19.35 1.25 -11.82
C GLU A 42 20.34 0.37 -12.59
N ASP A 43 21.46 0.95 -13.06
CA ASP A 43 22.49 0.26 -13.85
C ASP A 43 21.97 -0.50 -15.09
N GLY A 44 20.99 0.10 -15.80
CA GLY A 44 20.40 -0.50 -17.00
C GLY A 44 19.48 -1.70 -16.74
N LEU A 45 19.19 -2.01 -15.47
CA LEU A 45 18.31 -3.09 -15.05
C LEU A 45 17.02 -2.52 -14.43
N ILE A 46 15.88 -3.08 -14.87
CA ILE A 46 14.56 -2.77 -14.32
C ILE A 46 14.35 -3.60 -13.05
N LYS A 47 14.45 -2.97 -11.88
CA LYS A 47 14.17 -3.60 -10.59
C LYS A 47 12.74 -3.31 -10.15
N ARG A 48 11.99 -4.36 -9.86
CA ARG A 48 10.63 -4.28 -9.30
C ARG A 48 10.68 -4.63 -7.83
N LYS A 49 10.21 -3.72 -6.96
CA LYS A 49 10.19 -3.94 -5.51
C LYS A 49 8.89 -3.46 -4.87
N ILE A 50 8.59 -4.03 -3.71
CA ILE A 50 7.53 -3.52 -2.85
C ILE A 50 8.05 -2.26 -2.18
N SER A 51 7.51 -1.11 -2.55
CA SER A 51 7.87 0.18 -1.94
C SER A 51 7.14 0.39 -0.62
N GLN A 52 5.86 0.02 -0.58
CA GLN A 52 4.98 0.23 0.55
C GLN A 52 4.08 -1.00 0.72
N SER A 53 3.70 -1.27 1.96
CA SER A 53 2.79 -2.36 2.32
C SER A 53 1.90 -1.83 3.42
N TYR A 54 0.59 -1.88 3.17
CA TYR A 54 -0.46 -1.37 4.04
C TYR A 54 -1.35 -2.52 4.48
N MET A 55 -1.66 -2.57 5.77
CA MET A 55 -2.75 -3.41 6.28
C MET A 55 -4.01 -2.55 6.32
N THR A 56 -5.11 -3.07 5.80
CA THR A 56 -6.35 -2.31 5.66
C THR A 56 -7.55 -3.17 6.03
N THR A 57 -8.62 -2.54 6.48
CA THR A 57 -9.94 -3.15 6.59
C THR A 57 -10.89 -2.50 5.59
N PHE A 58 -11.76 -3.31 4.99
CA PHE A 58 -12.80 -2.81 4.10
C PHE A 58 -14.16 -3.14 4.71
N ARG A 59 -14.81 -2.14 5.30
CA ARG A 59 -16.14 -2.27 5.90
C ARG A 59 -17.03 -1.10 5.47
N ASN A 60 -18.30 -1.38 5.20
CA ASN A 60 -19.28 -0.37 4.77
C ASN A 60 -18.79 0.48 3.57
N ASN A 61 -18.19 -0.18 2.56
CA ASN A 61 -17.57 0.48 1.40
C ASN A 61 -16.47 1.51 1.74
N LYS A 62 -15.91 1.45 2.94
CA LYS A 62 -14.84 2.34 3.40
C LYS A 62 -13.58 1.54 3.72
N LEU A 63 -12.48 1.95 3.10
CA LEU A 63 -11.16 1.44 3.37
C LEU A 63 -10.52 2.19 4.54
N THR A 64 -10.13 1.47 5.58
CA THR A 64 -9.43 2.03 6.75
C THR A 64 -8.04 1.41 6.82
N ILE A 65 -7.00 2.24 6.80
CA ILE A 65 -5.62 1.76 6.98
C ILE A 65 -5.39 1.51 8.46
N ILE A 66 -4.93 0.29 8.79
CA ILE A 66 -4.56 -0.07 10.16
C ILE A 66 -3.13 0.41 10.37
N PRO A 67 -2.89 1.33 11.32
CA PRO A 67 -1.54 1.76 11.65
C PRO A 67 -0.78 0.58 12.25
N ASP A 68 0.40 0.33 11.70
CA ASP A 68 1.31 -0.67 12.24
C ASP A 68 2.06 -0.03 13.42
N PRO A 69 1.93 -0.57 14.65
CA PRO A 69 2.50 0.05 15.84
C PRO A 69 4.04 0.13 15.79
N ASP A 70 4.69 -0.73 15.00
CA ASP A 70 6.15 -0.74 14.85
C ASP A 70 6.65 0.32 13.85
N LYS A 71 5.83 0.65 12.83
CA LYS A 71 6.19 1.66 11.83
C LYS A 71 6.01 3.11 12.29
N ASP A 72 5.02 3.41 13.14
CA ASP A 72 4.75 4.78 13.62
C ASP A 72 5.91 5.31 14.49
N SER A 73 6.60 4.42 15.20
CA SER A 73 7.77 4.75 16.04
C SER A 73 8.97 5.29 15.24
N LYS A 74 9.04 5.08 13.92
CA LYS A 74 10.12 5.62 13.07
C LYS A 74 9.81 7.00 12.47
N LEU A 75 8.55 7.46 12.49
CA LEU A 75 8.19 8.79 11.99
C LEU A 75 8.30 9.91 13.05
N LYS A 76 8.33 9.57 14.35
CA LYS A 76 8.39 10.55 15.45
C LYS A 76 9.80 10.89 15.95
N LYS A 77 10.87 10.48 15.26
CA LYS A 77 12.23 10.94 15.54
C LYS A 77 12.68 11.94 14.45
N LYS A 78 12.22 13.17 14.57
CA LYS A 78 12.89 14.35 14.00
C LYS A 78 12.76 15.52 14.96
#